data_AF-A0A965HSH5-F1
#
_entry.id   AF-A0A965HSH5-F1
#
_cell.length_a   1.000
_cell.length_b   1.000
_cell.length_c   1.000
_cell.angle_alpha   90.00
_cell.angle_beta   90.00
_cell.angle_gamma   90.00
#
_symmetry.space_group_name_H-M   'P 1'
#
loop_
_entity.id
_entity.type
_entity.pdbx_description
1 polymer ?
#
loop_
_entity_poly.entity_id
_entity_poly.type
_entity_poly.pdbx_seq_one_letter_code
_entity_poly.pdbx_strand_id
1 'polypeptide(L)'
;MISKIHHYQVGMHATRLSEDLQREIWGFAQAVMDEENRQCADNRMNYWKSRLTLSVEHAKAKGMDLGEIAHQCQLTLCAPRGVKPLPGNSLGRIESYLQSQGVPAQLQTPGRVQGRMETE
;
A
#
# COMPACT_ATOMS: atom_id res chain seq x y z
N MET A 1 -24.57 29.12 -29.96
CA MET A 1 -24.43 28.49 -28.63
C MET A 1 -23.06 27.86 -28.56
N ILE A 2 -22.15 28.47 -27.79
CA ILE A 2 -20.78 27.97 -27.62
C ILE A 2 -20.83 26.87 -26.57
N SER A 3 -20.64 25.61 -27.00
CA SER A 3 -20.53 24.47 -26.09
C SER A 3 -19.36 24.68 -25.14
N LYS A 4 -19.65 24.73 -23.84
CA LYS A 4 -18.64 24.70 -22.78
C LYS A 4 -17.97 23.33 -22.81
N ILE A 5 -16.79 23.25 -23.41
CA ILE A 5 -15.94 22.07 -23.34
C ILE A 5 -15.46 21.97 -21.89
N HIS A 6 -16.07 21.07 -21.11
CA HIS A 6 -15.52 20.64 -19.83
C HIS A 6 -14.24 19.84 -20.13
N HIS A 7 -13.09 20.53 -20.12
CA HIS A 7 -11.79 19.88 -20.01
C HIS A 7 -11.71 19.21 -18.65
N TYR A 8 -12.12 17.95 -18.58
CA TYR A 8 -11.87 17.07 -17.45
C TYR A 8 -10.35 16.86 -17.31
N GLN A 9 -9.69 17.67 -16.48
CA GLN A 9 -8.31 17.44 -16.01
C GLN A 9 -8.25 16.26 -15.02
N VAL A 10 -8.74 15.08 -15.41
CA VAL A 10 -8.84 13.90 -14.52
C VAL A 10 -7.51 13.16 -14.43
N GLY A 11 -6.61 13.32 -15.41
CA GLY A 11 -5.34 12.58 -15.47
C GLY A 11 -4.34 12.99 -14.38
N MET A 12 -3.94 14.27 -14.31
CA MET A 12 -2.81 14.69 -13.47
C MET A 12 -3.07 14.57 -11.96
N HIS A 13 -4.29 14.83 -11.49
CA HIS A 13 -4.60 14.79 -10.06
C HIS A 13 -4.77 13.36 -9.54
N ALA A 14 -5.31 12.44 -10.35
CA ALA A 14 -5.41 11.02 -9.99
C ALA A 14 -4.03 10.35 -9.98
N THR A 15 -3.14 10.71 -10.92
CA THR A 15 -1.74 10.22 -10.94
C THR A 15 -0.96 10.72 -9.71
N ARG A 16 -1.08 12.00 -9.34
CA ARG A 16 -0.38 12.52 -8.16
C ARG A 16 -0.90 11.90 -6.85
N LEU A 17 -2.21 11.69 -6.74
CA LEU A 17 -2.81 11.07 -5.57
C LEU A 17 -2.38 9.61 -5.40
N SER A 18 -2.33 8.85 -6.50
CA SER A 18 -1.83 7.47 -6.49
C SER A 18 -0.34 7.42 -6.16
N GLU A 19 0.49 8.29 -6.75
CA GLU A 19 1.93 8.38 -6.42
C GLU A 19 2.19 8.70 -4.94
N ASP A 20 1.47 9.67 -4.35
CA ASP A 20 1.59 9.98 -2.93
C ASP A 20 1.19 8.76 -2.07
N LEU A 21 0.07 8.09 -2.41
CA LEU A 21 -0.36 6.87 -1.74
C LEU A 21 0.68 5.74 -1.85
N GLN A 22 1.25 5.52 -3.04
CA GLN A 22 2.32 4.54 -3.30
C GLN A 22 3.58 4.86 -2.48
N ARG A 23 3.94 6.14 -2.33
CA ARG A 23 5.07 6.54 -1.48
C ARG A 23 4.82 6.22 -0.02
N GLU A 24 3.63 6.54 0.50
CA GLU A 24 3.30 6.31 1.91
C GLU A 24 3.20 4.81 2.25
N ILE A 25 2.59 4.00 1.38
CA ILE A 25 2.51 2.56 1.59
C ILE A 25 3.90 1.90 1.55
N TRP A 26 4.79 2.37 0.66
CA TRP A 26 6.18 1.91 0.65
C TRP A 26 6.93 2.29 1.92
N GLY A 27 6.81 3.55 2.38
CA GLY A 27 7.44 4.01 3.62
C GLY A 27 6.95 3.25 4.85
N PHE A 28 5.65 2.93 4.91
CA PHE A 28 5.09 2.08 5.96
C PHE A 28 5.61 0.65 5.87
N ALA A 29 5.69 0.06 4.68
CA ALA A 29 6.24 -1.28 4.51
C ALA A 29 7.71 -1.38 4.96
N GLN A 30 8.52 -0.37 4.64
CA GLN A 30 9.89 -0.28 5.15
C GLN A 30 9.93 -0.19 6.67
N ALA A 31 9.05 0.61 7.29
CA ALA A 31 8.97 0.71 8.74
C ALA A 31 8.61 -0.64 9.39
N VAL A 32 7.67 -1.39 8.80
CA VAL A 32 7.30 -2.76 9.24
C VAL A 32 8.49 -3.70 9.19
N MET A 33 9.27 -3.67 8.11
CA MET A 33 10.50 -4.45 8.03
C MET A 33 11.54 -4.02 9.07
N ASP A 34 11.73 -2.72 9.26
CA ASP A 34 12.71 -2.18 10.21
C ASP A 34 12.38 -2.61 11.65
N GLU A 35 11.10 -2.58 12.02
CA GLU A 35 10.63 -3.03 13.34
C GLU A 35 10.82 -4.54 13.53
N GLU A 36 10.50 -5.36 12.51
CA GLU A 36 10.71 -6.81 12.56
C GLU A 36 12.19 -7.20 12.70
N ASN A 37 13.08 -6.44 12.06
CA ASN A 37 14.52 -6.62 12.18
C ASN A 37 15.10 -6.02 13.48
N ARG A 38 14.27 -5.43 14.35
CA ARG A 38 14.68 -4.66 15.55
C ARG A 38 15.67 -3.54 15.23
N GLN A 39 15.61 -3.03 14.01
CA GLN A 39 16.52 -1.99 13.49
C GLN A 39 15.97 -0.58 13.71
N CYS A 40 14.78 -0.42 14.32
CA CYS A 40 14.22 0.91 14.55
C CYS A 40 13.44 1.08 15.86
N ALA A 41 13.32 2.34 16.28
CA ALA A 41 12.48 2.80 17.37
C ALA A 41 11.01 2.86 16.92
N ASP A 42 10.09 2.45 17.81
CA ASP A 42 8.62 2.43 17.61
C ASP A 42 8.04 3.73 17.02
N ASN A 43 8.72 4.87 17.26
CA ASN A 43 8.37 6.18 16.71
C ASN A 43 8.30 6.21 15.18
N ARG A 44 9.16 5.46 14.47
CA ARG A 44 9.17 5.42 13.00
C ARG A 44 7.94 4.70 12.46
N MET A 45 7.55 3.59 13.10
CA MET A 45 6.34 2.86 12.75
C MET A 45 5.10 3.74 12.91
N ASN A 46 4.96 4.39 14.08
CA ASN A 46 3.81 5.24 14.37
C ASN A 46 3.72 6.45 13.42
N TYR A 47 4.86 7.03 13.04
CA TYR A 47 4.92 8.09 12.05
C TYR A 47 4.36 7.65 10.69
N TRP A 48 4.87 6.54 10.14
CA TRP A 48 4.43 6.06 8.84
C TRP A 48 2.99 5.55 8.84
N LYS A 49 2.56 4.93 9.95
CA LYS A 49 1.16 4.55 10.15
C LYS A 49 0.25 5.79 10.06
N SER A 50 0.58 6.85 10.80
CA SER A 50 -0.21 8.10 10.76
C SER A 50 -0.26 8.73 9.36
N ARG A 51 0.87 8.74 8.65
CA ARG A 51 0.93 9.25 7.27
C ARG A 51 0.12 8.42 6.27
N LEU A 52 0.13 7.10 6.42
CA LEU A 52 -0.63 6.20 5.57
C LEU A 52 -2.14 6.37 5.83
N THR A 53 -2.59 6.46 7.09
CA THR A 53 -3.99 6.81 7.41
C THR A 53 -4.39 8.11 6.72
N LEU A 54 -3.60 9.18 6.88
CA LEU A 54 -3.94 10.48 6.27
C LEU A 54 -4.04 10.41 4.75
N SER A 55 -3.17 9.63 4.09
CA SER A 55 -3.19 9.50 2.64
C SER A 55 -4.37 8.66 2.14
N VAL A 56 -4.74 7.60 2.88
CA VAL A 56 -5.94 6.82 2.59
C VAL A 56 -7.20 7.67 2.76
N GLU A 57 -7.31 8.42 3.86
CA GLU A 57 -8.45 9.32 4.10
C GLU A 57 -8.53 10.44 3.07
N HIS A 58 -7.38 11.02 2.69
CA HIS A 58 -7.34 12.02 1.63
C HIS A 58 -7.77 11.43 0.28
N ALA A 59 -7.34 10.21 -0.07
CA ALA A 59 -7.74 9.55 -1.29
C ALA A 59 -9.26 9.29 -1.33
N LYS A 60 -9.84 8.81 -0.24
CA LYS A 60 -11.30 8.67 -0.08
C LYS A 60 -12.02 10.00 -0.24
N ALA A 61 -11.54 11.06 0.42
CA ALA A 61 -12.13 12.39 0.34
C ALA A 61 -12.08 12.99 -1.08
N LYS A 62 -11.14 12.55 -1.91
CA LYS A 62 -11.03 12.92 -3.33
C LYS A 62 -11.83 12.02 -4.27
N GLY A 63 -12.57 11.04 -3.74
CA GLY A 63 -13.42 10.14 -4.50
C GLY A 63 -12.68 8.98 -5.16
N MET A 64 -11.48 8.63 -4.67
CA MET A 64 -10.81 7.40 -5.10
C MET A 64 -11.54 6.18 -4.53
N ASP A 65 -11.85 5.22 -5.38
CA ASP A 65 -12.52 3.98 -4.99
C ASP A 65 -11.64 3.14 -4.05
N LEU A 66 -12.25 2.42 -3.12
CA LEU A 66 -11.52 1.58 -2.16
C LEU A 66 -10.79 0.43 -2.85
N GLY A 67 -11.35 -0.12 -3.93
CA GLY A 67 -10.70 -1.11 -4.78
C GLY A 67 -9.49 -0.53 -5.51
N GLU A 68 -9.58 0.73 -5.96
CA GLU A 68 -8.44 1.43 -6.54
C GLU A 68 -7.32 1.67 -5.51
N ILE A 69 -7.65 2.13 -4.29
CA ILE A 69 -6.66 2.26 -3.19
C ILE A 69 -5.99 0.90 -2.91
N ALA A 70 -6.77 -0.17 -2.82
CA ALA A 70 -6.25 -1.53 -2.62
C ALA A 70 -5.33 -1.96 -3.77
N HIS A 71 -5.72 -1.67 -5.02
CA HIS A 71 -4.92 -1.97 -6.20
C HIS A 71 -3.59 -1.21 -6.19
N GLN A 72 -3.58 0.07 -5.83
CA GLN A 72 -2.36 0.86 -5.69
C GLN A 72 -1.41 0.29 -4.61
N CYS A 73 -1.95 -0.22 -3.49
CA CYS A 73 -1.16 -0.93 -2.49
C CYS A 73 -0.53 -2.21 -3.05
N GLN A 74 -1.30 -3.02 -3.80
CA GLN A 74 -0.79 -4.23 -4.45
C GLN A 74 0.31 -3.92 -5.48
N LEU A 75 0.10 -2.91 -6.33
CA LEU A 75 1.09 -2.46 -7.33
C LEU A 75 2.39 -1.97 -6.68
N THR A 76 2.33 -1.51 -5.44
CA THR A 76 3.52 -1.03 -4.73
C THR A 76 4.28 -2.18 -4.07
N LEU A 77 3.57 -3.10 -3.42
CA LEU A 77 4.18 -4.10 -2.54
C LEU A 77 4.37 -5.48 -3.18
N CYS A 78 3.54 -5.82 -4.18
CA CYS A 78 3.54 -7.14 -4.81
C CYS A 78 4.15 -7.12 -6.22
N ALA A 79 4.33 -5.94 -6.84
CA ALA A 79 4.91 -5.86 -8.18
C ALA A 79 6.41 -6.19 -8.15
N PRO A 80 6.91 -7.02 -9.09
CA PRO A 80 8.33 -7.38 -9.17
C PRO A 80 9.16 -6.19 -9.68
N ARG A 81 9.46 -5.22 -8.81
CA ARG A 81 10.26 -4.02 -9.15
C ARG A 81 11.77 -4.20 -8.90
N GLY A 82 12.28 -5.42 -9.00
CA GLY A 82 13.70 -5.72 -8.77
C GLY A 82 14.17 -5.55 -7.31
N VAL A 83 13.25 -5.27 -6.39
CA VAL A 83 13.50 -5.21 -4.94
C VAL A 83 13.13 -6.57 -4.34
N LYS A 84 13.87 -7.01 -3.32
CA LYS A 84 13.58 -8.24 -2.59
C LYS A 84 12.11 -8.22 -2.11
N PRO A 85 11.33 -9.29 -2.34
CA PRO A 85 9.93 -9.33 -1.92
C PRO A 85 9.83 -9.19 -0.40
N LEU A 86 8.77 -8.50 0.05
CA LEU A 86 8.46 -8.37 1.46
C LEU A 86 8.16 -9.75 2.07
N PRO A 87 8.61 -10.02 3.32
CA PRO A 87 8.22 -11.24 4.02
C PRO A 87 6.69 -11.33 4.17
N GLY A 88 6.16 -12.56 4.12
CA GLY A 88 4.71 -12.80 4.23
C GLY A 88 4.10 -12.28 5.53
N ASN A 89 4.83 -12.35 6.65
CA ASN A 89 4.39 -11.79 7.93
C ASN A 89 4.24 -10.27 7.86
N SER A 90 5.21 -9.56 7.26
CA SER A 90 5.15 -8.12 7.06
C SER A 90 3.96 -7.73 6.17
N LEU A 91 3.75 -8.46 5.07
CA LEU A 91 2.60 -8.26 4.18
C LEU A 91 1.26 -8.47 4.92
N GLY A 92 1.15 -9.49 5.76
CA GLY A 92 -0.05 -9.73 6.57
C GLY A 92 -0.34 -8.60 7.56
N ARG A 93 0.69 -8.02 8.20
CA ARG A 93 0.53 -6.86 9.09
C ARG A 93 0.08 -5.61 8.34
N ILE A 94 0.66 -5.35 7.17
CA ILE A 94 0.28 -4.22 6.31
C ILE A 94 -1.16 -4.40 5.81
N GLU A 95 -1.52 -5.61 5.37
CA GLU A 95 -2.86 -5.96 4.92
C GLU A 95 -3.90 -5.75 6.04
N SER A 96 -3.63 -6.29 7.23
CA SER A 96 -4.51 -6.14 8.41
C SER A 96 -4.73 -4.66 8.75
N TYR A 97 -3.68 -3.86 8.65
CA TYR A 97 -3.78 -2.43 8.88
C TYR A 97 -4.62 -1.73 7.81
N LEU A 98 -4.41 -1.99 6.52
CA LEU A 98 -5.22 -1.42 5.44
C LEU A 98 -6.71 -1.82 5.57
N GLN A 99 -6.99 -3.08 5.91
CA GLN A 99 -8.35 -3.57 6.17
C GLN A 99 -9.00 -2.86 7.36
N SER A 100 -8.22 -2.54 8.42
CA SER A 100 -8.72 -1.72 9.54
C SER A 100 -9.13 -0.30 9.12
N GLN A 101 -8.58 0.20 8.01
CA GLN A 101 -8.97 1.48 7.40
C GLN A 101 -10.12 1.32 6.38
N GLY A 102 -10.70 0.12 6.25
CA GLY A 102 -11.76 -0.19 5.30
C GLY A 102 -11.27 -0.41 3.85
N VAL A 103 -9.97 -0.54 3.63
CA VAL A 103 -9.40 -0.83 2.30
C VAL A 103 -9.37 -2.35 2.10
N PRO A 104 -10.00 -2.91 1.06
CA PRO A 104 -10.04 -4.35 0.80
C PRO A 104 -8.74 -4.85 0.16
N ALA A 105 -7.61 -4.57 0.82
CA ALA A 105 -6.30 -4.98 0.35
C ALA A 105 -6.14 -6.51 0.41
N GLN A 106 -5.57 -7.07 -0.66
CA GLN A 106 -5.14 -8.47 -0.75
C GLN A 106 -3.67 -8.46 -1.16
N LEU A 107 -2.79 -8.44 -0.17
CA LEU A 107 -1.33 -8.37 -0.33
C LEU A 107 -0.68 -9.75 -0.18
N GLN A 108 -1.37 -10.69 0.44
CA GLN A 108 -0.92 -12.07 0.54
C GLN A 108 -0.99 -12.74 -0.84
N THR A 109 0.14 -13.31 -1.28
CA THR A 109 0.20 -14.06 -2.53
C THR A 109 -0.43 -15.44 -2.33
N PRO A 110 -1.44 -15.85 -3.12
CA PRO A 110 -1.93 -17.22 -3.12
C PRO A 110 -0.85 -18.09 -3.80
N GLY A 111 0.12 -18.58 -3.04
CA GLY A 111 1.23 -19.33 -3.64
C GLY A 111 2.37 -19.79 -2.74
N ARG A 112 2.32 -19.62 -1.42
CA ARG A 112 3.31 -20.23 -0.51
C ARG A 112 2.69 -21.24 0.44
N VAL A 113 1.93 -22.17 -0.13
CA VAL A 113 1.75 -23.48 0.48
C VAL A 113 3.04 -24.27 0.24
N GLN A 114 3.87 -24.34 1.28
CA GLN A 114 4.47 -25.59 1.74
C GLN A 114 5.09 -26.51 0.67
N GLY A 115 6.34 -26.25 0.32
CA GLY A 115 7.25 -27.27 -0.22
C GLY A 115 8.04 -27.92 0.92
N ARG A 116 7.48 -29.01 1.46
CA ARG A 116 8.07 -30.19 2.11
C ARG A 116 9.44 -30.11 2.80
N MET A 117 9.47 -30.64 4.02
CA MET A 117 10.59 -31.41 4.58
C MET A 117 11.25 -32.27 3.49
N GLU A 118 12.55 -32.09 3.27
CA GLU A 118 13.42 -33.15 2.79
C GLU A 118 14.40 -33.43 3.92
N THR A 119 14.04 -34.45 4.70
CA THR A 119 15.00 -35.25 5.47
C THR A 119 15.69 -36.19 4.49
N GLU A 120 17.00 -36.06 4.37
CA GLU A 120 17.93 -37.19 4.20
C GLU A 120 19.14 -36.96 5.12
#